data_AF-A0A3Q3JWA2-F1
#
_entry.id   AF-A0A3Q3JWA2-F1
#
_cell.length_a   1.000
_cell.length_b   1.000
_cell.length_c   1.000
_cell.angle_alpha   90.00
_cell.angle_beta   90.00
_cell.angle_gamma   90.00
#
_symmetry.space_group_name_H-M   'P 1'
#
loop_
_entity.id
_entity.type
_entity.pdbx_description
1 polymer ?
#
loop_
_entity_poly.entity_id
_entity_poly.type
_entity_poly.pdbx_seq_one_letter_code
_entity_poly.pdbx_strand_id
1 'polypeptide(L)' 'MDIFSPHLAGRFAVRDMRQTVAVGVIKGVEKKVSTTGKITKSAQKAQRNK' A
#
# COMPACT_ATOMS: atom_id res chain seq x y z
N MET A 1 -2.48 -17.64 12.65
CA MET A 1 -1.46 -18.10 11.69
C MET A 1 -1.39 -17.06 10.58
N ASP A 2 -0.74 -15.97 10.97
CA ASP A 2 -0.19 -14.83 10.24
C ASP A 2 -0.88 -14.32 8.96
N ILE A 3 -1.48 -13.13 9.08
CA ILE A 3 -1.86 -12.24 7.96
C ILE A 3 -0.58 -11.63 7.32
N PHE A 4 0.54 -12.35 7.32
CA PHE A 4 1.79 -11.92 6.71
C PHE A 4 1.88 -12.51 5.31
N SER A 5 1.05 -12.00 4.41
CA SER A 5 1.28 -12.22 2.97
C SER A 5 2.67 -11.65 2.62
N PRO A 6 3.51 -12.35 1.85
CA PRO A 6 4.89 -11.95 1.51
C PRO A 6 4.99 -10.69 0.62
N HIS A 7 3.93 -9.88 0.53
CA HIS A 7 3.97 -8.58 -0.11
C HIS A 7 4.78 -7.60 0.73
N LEU A 8 5.86 -7.11 0.14
CA LEU A 8 6.85 -6.19 0.71
C LEU A 8 6.27 -4.90 1.31
N ALA A 9 5.04 -4.54 0.94
CA ALA A 9 4.36 -3.28 1.29
C ALA A 9 4.05 -3.07 2.79
N GLY A 10 4.25 -4.06 3.66
CA GLY A 10 3.93 -3.98 5.10
C GLY A 10 5.10 -3.68 6.04
N ARG A 11 6.34 -3.63 5.55
CA ARG A 11 7.56 -3.42 6.36
C ARG A 11 8.05 -1.99 6.21
N PHE A 12 8.32 -1.33 7.32
CA PHE A 12 8.89 0.02 7.31
C PHE A 12 10.13 0.10 8.21
N ALA A 13 11.05 0.97 7.80
CA ALA A 13 12.22 1.34 8.59
C ALA A 13 12.12 2.82 8.91
N VAL A 14 12.30 3.16 10.18
CA VAL A 14 12.40 4.54 10.65
C VAL A 14 13.87 4.89 10.67
N ARG A 15 14.27 5.90 9.89
CA ARG A 15 15.64 6.40 9.83
C ARG A 15 15.72 7.81 10.39
N ASP A 16 16.71 8.06 11.24
CA ASP A 16 17.19 9.41 11.53
C ASP A 16 18.58 9.56 10.93
N MET A 17 18.70 10.46 9.96
CA MET A 17 19.87 10.65 9.10
C MET A 17 20.42 9.33 8.51
N ARG A 18 21.46 8.77 9.13
CA ARG A 18 22.19 7.58 8.67
C ARG A 18 21.93 6.35 9.53
N GLN A 19 21.08 6.44 10.55
CA GLN A 19 20.84 5.37 11.51
C GLN A 19 19.37 4.93 11.50
N THR A 20 19.13 3.63 11.64
CA THR A 20 17.79 3.05 11.76
C THR A 20 17.39 3.09 13.22
N VAL A 21 16.40 3.91 13.55
CA VAL A 21 15.93 4.11 14.93
C VAL A 21 14.89 3.06 15.30
N ALA A 22 14.11 2.57 14.33
CA ALA A 22 13.14 1.50 14.56
C ALA A 22 12.82 0.73 13.26
N VAL A 23 12.35 -0.50 13.40
CA VAL A 23 11.76 -1.30 12.32
C VAL A 23 10.40 -1.79 12.78
N GLY A 24 9.41 -1.72 11.90
CA GLY A 24 8.07 -2.14 12.23
C GLY A 24 7.33 -2.79 11.07
N VAL A 25 6.23 -3.45 11.44
CA VAL A 25 5.31 -4.09 10.52
C VAL A 25 3.93 -3.51 10.75
N ILE A 26 3.23 -3.17 9.67
CA ILE A 26 1.87 -2.65 9.73
C ILE A 26 0.89 -3.80 9.96
N LYS A 27 0.16 -3.77 11.08
CA LYS A 27 -0.85 -4.78 11.45
C LYS A 27 -2.20 -4.60 10.74
N GLY A 28 -2.53 -3.36 10.35
CA GLY A 28 -3.75 -3.01 9.65
C GLY A 28 -3.67 -1.58 9.13
N VAL A 29 -4.40 -1.28 8.05
CA VAL A 29 -4.47 0.05 7.45
C VAL A 29 -5.94 0.44 7.34
N GLU A 30 -6.31 1.57 7.93
CA GLU A 30 -7.58 2.21 7.60
C GLU A 30 -7.46 2.85 6.21
N LYS A 31 -8.21 2.31 5.25
CA LYS A 31 -8.17 2.81 3.88
C LYS A 31 -9.02 4.06 3.80
N LYS A 32 -8.42 5.19 3.42
CA LYS A 32 -9.17 6.38 3.05
C LYS A 32 -10.17 6.03 1.95
N VAL A 33 -11.40 6.57 2.05
CA VAL A 33 -12.43 6.43 1.03
C VAL A 33 -11.81 6.79 -0.32
N SER A 34 -11.92 5.87 -1.27
CA SER A 34 -11.34 6.05 -2.59
C SER A 34 -12.03 7.22 -3.27
N THR A 35 -11.40 8.39 -3.25
CA THR A 35 -11.72 9.42 -4.22
C THR A 35 -11.28 8.88 -5.58
N THR A 36 -12.20 8.85 -6.56
CA THR A 36 -11.89 8.46 -7.93
C THR A 36 -10.69 9.28 -8.43
N GLY A 37 -9.50 8.68 -8.39
CA GLY A 37 -8.31 9.27 -8.98
C GLY A 37 -8.49 9.39 -10.48
N LYS A 38 -7.66 10.20 -11.15
CA LYS A 38 -7.75 10.33 -12.62
C LYS A 38 -7.58 8.96 -13.28
N ILE A 39 -8.67 8.44 -13.85
CA ILE A 39 -8.69 7.16 -14.55
C ILE A 39 -8.19 7.38 -15.98
N THR A 40 -7.25 6.56 -16.43
CA THR A 40 -6.79 6.57 -17.82
C THR A 40 -7.85 6.00 -18.75
N LYS A 41 -7.88 6.46 -20.02
CA LYS A 41 -8.89 6.00 -21.00
C LYS A 41 -8.85 4.47 -21.20
N SER A 42 -7.67 3.88 -21.11
CA SER A 42 -7.47 2.42 -21.20
C SER A 42 -8.10 1.68 -20.02
N ALA A 43 -7.93 2.17 -18.79
CA ALA A 43 -8.54 1.58 -17.59
C ALA A 43 -10.08 1.66 -17.65
N GLN A 44 -10.64 2.78 -18.13
CA GLN A 44 -12.09 2.90 -18.32
C GLN A 44 -12.64 1.90 -19.34
N LYS A 45 -11.92 1.68 -20.45
CA LYS A 45 -12.33 0.72 -21.49
C LYS A 45 -12.25 -0.72 -20.96
N ALA A 46 -11.22 -1.06 -20.20
CA ALA A 46 -11.07 -2.39 -19.59
C ALA A 46 -12.14 -2.67 -18.53
N GLN A 47 -12.54 -1.67 -17.73
CA GLN A 47 -13.59 -1.84 -16.74
C GLN A 47 -14.97 -2.09 -17.36
N ARG A 48 -15.25 -1.53 -18.55
CA ARG A 48 -16.51 -1.78 -19.28
C ARG A 48 -16.58 -3.16 -19.94
N ASN A 49 -15.44 -3.84 -20.09
CA ASN A 49 -15.32 -5.18 -20.66
C ASN A 49 -15.12 -6.26 -19.57
N LYS A 50 -15.32 -5.92 -18.30
CA LYS A 50 -15.50 -6.87 -17.21
C LYS A 50 -17.00 -7.02 -16.96
#